data_AF-A0A537UHH8-F1
#
_entry.id   AF-A0A537UHH8-F1
#
_cell.length_a   1.000
_cell.length_b   1.000
_cell.length_c   1.000
_cell.angle_alpha   90.00
_cell.angle_beta   90.00
_cell.angle_gamma   90.00
#
_symmetry.space_group_name_H-M   'P 1'
#
loop_
_entity.id
_entity.type
_entity.pdbx_description
1 polymer ?
#
loop_
_entity_poly.entity_id
_entity_poly.type
_entity_poly.pdbx_seq_one_letter_code
_entity_poly.pdbx_strand_id
1 'polypeptide(L)' 'MSERFETLKKARARMIEERDVHAKVLAAPFDRDKAERARNKFIEIQMLVDALDRAISGEEVILPKG' A
#
# COMPACT_ATOMS: atom_id res chain seq x y z
N MET A 1 10.96 13.22 13.93
CA MET A 1 10.05 12.74 12.88
C MET A 1 9.38 13.94 12.23
N SER A 2 9.36 14.02 10.90
CA SER A 2 8.72 15.12 10.16
C SER A 2 7.21 14.88 10.06
N GLU A 3 6.40 15.94 9.94
CA GLU A 3 4.95 15.83 9.69
C GLU A 3 4.65 15.08 8.36
N ARG A 4 5.51 15.29 7.37
CA ARG A 4 5.48 14.58 6.09
C ARG A 4 5.69 13.08 6.26
N PHE A 5 6.66 12.68 7.07
CA PHE A 5 6.97 11.27 7.36
C PHE A 5 5.78 10.55 8.02
N GLU A 6 5.15 11.19 9.00
CA GLU A 6 3.94 10.66 9.64
C GLU A 6 2.76 10.57 8.66
N THR A 7 2.65 11.52 7.74
CA THR A 7 1.64 11.50 6.67
C THR A 7 1.86 10.33 5.71
N LEU A 8 3.11 10.07 5.30
CA LEU A 8 3.47 8.93 4.46
C LEU A 8 3.15 7.59 5.14
N LYS A 9 3.46 7.45 6.43
CA LYS A 9 3.12 6.24 7.20
C LYS A 9 1.60 6.00 7.27
N LYS A 10 0.81 7.04 7.51
CA LYS A 10 -0.66 6.94 7.51
C LYS A 10 -1.20 6.56 6.14
N ALA A 11 -0.69 7.17 5.08
CA ALA A 11 -1.06 6.83 3.70
C ALA A 11 -0.74 5.36 3.40
N ARG A 12 0.45 4.89 3.78
CA ARG A 12 0.87 3.49 3.61
C ARG A 12 -0.08 2.53 4.32
N ALA A 13 -0.40 2.81 5.60
CA ALA A 13 -1.31 1.97 6.38
C ALA A 13 -2.68 1.83 5.71
N ARG A 14 -3.25 2.95 5.24
CA ARG A 14 -4.54 2.96 4.53
C ARG A 14 -4.49 2.14 3.23
N MET A 15 -3.42 2.23 2.46
CA MET A 15 -3.28 1.45 1.22
C MET A 15 -3.16 -0.06 1.50
N ILE A 16 -2.52 -0.46 2.59
CA ILE A 16 -2.47 -1.86 3.01
C ILE A 16 -3.88 -2.37 3.37
N GLU A 17 -4.66 -1.59 4.10
CA GLU A 17 -6.05 -1.95 4.44
C GLU A 17 -6.92 -2.11 3.18
N GLU A 18 -6.79 -1.18 2.23
CA GLU A 18 -7.52 -1.24 0.95
C GLU A 18 -7.12 -2.47 0.12
N ARG A 19 -5.82 -2.77 0.07
CA ARG A 19 -5.30 -3.97 -0.59
C ARG A 19 -5.91 -5.25 0.00
N ASP A 20 -6.01 -5.33 1.33
CA ASP A 20 -6.49 -6.52 2.01
C ASP A 20 -7.97 -6.81 1.72
N VAL A 21 -8.77 -5.78 1.40
CA VAL A 21 -10.14 -5.97 0.88
C VAL A 21 -10.11 -6.74 -0.44
N HIS A 22 -9.23 -6.37 -1.37
CA HIS A 22 -9.10 -7.08 -2.65
C HIS A 22 -8.50 -8.47 -2.50
N ALA A 23 -7.57 -8.65 -1.56
CA ALA A 23 -7.02 -9.98 -1.23
C ALA A 23 -8.13 -10.95 -0.78
N LYS A 24 -9.07 -10.49 0.06
CA LYS A 24 -10.23 -11.30 0.49
C LYS A 24 -11.12 -11.72 -0.68
N VAL A 25 -11.32 -10.85 -1.66
CA VAL A 25 -12.08 -11.20 -2.89
C VAL A 25 -11.34 -12.27 -3.70
N LEU A 26 -10.02 -12.17 -3.82
CA LEU A 26 -9.20 -13.15 -4.54
C LEU A 26 -9.12 -14.51 -3.83
N ALA A 27 -9.26 -14.53 -2.49
CA ALA A 27 -9.29 -15.74 -1.69
C ALA A 27 -10.66 -16.43 -1.63
N ALA A 28 -11.72 -15.75 -2.10
CA ALA A 28 -13.07 -16.31 -2.17
C ALA A 28 -13.20 -17.30 -3.36
N PRO A 29 -14.29 -18.10 -3.42
CA PRO A 29 -14.58 -18.92 -4.59
C PRO A 29 -14.53 -18.12 -5.89
N PHE A 30 -13.99 -18.74 -6.94
CA PHE A 30 -13.66 -18.04 -8.19
C PHE A 30 -14.92 -17.49 -8.88
N ASP A 31 -14.94 -16.17 -9.01
CA ASP A 31 -15.87 -15.40 -9.83
C ASP A 31 -15.01 -14.57 -10.78
N ARG A 32 -15.03 -14.91 -12.08
CA ARG A 32 -14.11 -14.36 -13.08
C ARG A 32 -14.09 -12.83 -13.08
N ASP A 33 -15.26 -12.22 -13.13
CA ASP A 33 -15.41 -10.77 -13.22
C ASP A 33 -14.93 -10.07 -11.95
N LYS A 34 -15.24 -10.62 -10.79
CA LYS A 34 -14.77 -10.07 -9.50
C LYS A 34 -13.28 -10.29 -9.32
N ALA A 35 -12.75 -11.45 -9.71
CA ALA A 35 -11.35 -11.80 -9.60
C ALA A 35 -10.48 -10.92 -10.50
N GLU A 36 -10.87 -10.69 -11.75
CA GLU A 36 -10.11 -9.86 -12.69
C GLU A 36 -10.05 -8.40 -12.22
N ARG A 37 -11.19 -7.83 -11.80
CA ARG A 37 -11.23 -6.48 -11.22
C ARG A 37 -10.42 -6.37 -9.94
N ALA A 38 -10.56 -7.33 -9.02
CA ALA A 38 -9.83 -7.33 -7.76
C ALA A 38 -8.32 -7.48 -7.99
N ARG A 39 -7.89 -8.29 -8.96
CA ARG A 39 -6.47 -8.44 -9.32
C ARG A 39 -5.88 -7.14 -9.85
N ASN A 40 -6.56 -6.46 -10.76
CA ASN A 40 -6.08 -5.20 -11.32
C ASN A 40 -5.91 -4.13 -10.22
N LYS A 41 -6.91 -4.02 -9.33
CA LYS A 41 -6.83 -3.10 -8.19
C LYS A 41 -5.78 -3.48 -7.16
N PHE A 42 -5.62 -4.77 -6.87
CA PHE A 42 -4.57 -5.25 -5.98
C PHE A 42 -3.17 -4.85 -6.48
N ILE A 43 -2.90 -5.01 -7.78
CA ILE A 43 -1.60 -4.64 -8.38
C ILE A 43 -1.37 -3.13 -8.30
N GLU A 44 -2.37 -2.33 -8.65
CA GLU A 44 -2.31 -0.86 -8.58
C GLU A 44 -1.97 -0.37 -7.16
N ILE A 45 -2.64 -0.94 -6.15
CA ILE A 45 -2.41 -0.59 -4.74
C ILE A 45 -1.03 -1.05 -4.28
N GLN A 46 -0.57 -2.24 -4.69
CA GLN A 46 0.80 -2.70 -4.35
C GLN A 46 1.87 -1.77 -4.92
N MET A 47 1.71 -1.30 -6.16
CA MET A 47 2.64 -0.32 -6.75
C MET A 47 2.66 0.99 -5.95
N LEU A 48 1.51 1.42 -5.43
CA LEU A 48 1.42 2.61 -4.58
C LEU A 48 2.06 2.39 -3.20
N VAL A 49 1.86 1.23 -2.58
CA VAL A 49 2.54 0.85 -1.32
C VAL A 49 4.06 0.85 -1.53
N ASP A 50 4.56 0.25 -2.61
CA ASP A 50 6.00 0.24 -2.92
C ASP A 50 6.58 1.65 -3.10
N ALA A 51 5.82 2.56 -3.72
CA ALA A 51 6.23 3.95 -3.90
C ALA A 51 6.28 4.70 -2.56
N LEU A 52 5.31 4.45 -1.67
CA LEU A 52 5.29 5.01 -0.31
C LEU A 52 6.44 4.48 0.53
N ASP A 53 6.75 3.19 0.44
CA ASP A 53 7.86 2.55 1.16
C ASP A 53 9.20 3.16 0.76
N ARG A 54 9.42 3.35 -0.54
CA ARG A 54 10.61 4.06 -1.05
C ARG A 54 10.70 5.50 -0.55
N ALA A 55 9.58 6.22 -0.51
CA ALA A 55 9.55 7.60 -0.02
C ALA A 55 9.86 7.68 1.49
N ILE A 56 9.30 6.76 2.28
CA ILE A 56 9.55 6.62 3.72
C ILE A 56 11.03 6.30 3.97
N SER A 57 11.59 5.29 3.30
CA SER A 57 13.01 4.95 3.43
C SER A 57 13.92 6.11 3.03
N GLY A 58 13.55 6.88 2.00
CA GLY A 58 14.27 8.11 1.63
C GLY A 58 14.30 9.14 2.76
N GLU A 59 13.19 9.36 3.46
CA GLU A 59 13.15 10.24 4.63
C GLU A 59 13.94 9.70 5.83
N GLU A 60 13.91 8.39 6.08
CA GLU A 60 14.70 7.76 7.15
C GLU A 60 16.22 7.92 6.96
N VAL A 61 16.68 7.88 5.70
CA VAL A 61 18.10 8.10 5.37
C VAL A 61 18.53 9.55 5.60
N ILE A 62 17.63 10.50 5.37
CA ILE A 62 17.90 11.94 5.49
C ILE A 62 17.81 12.42 6.95
N LEU A 63 17.01 11.74 7.79
CA LEU A 63 16.88 12.07 9.20
C LEU A 63 18.15 11.67 9.97
N PRO A 64 18.88 12.62 10.60
CA PRO A 64 20.01 12.27 11.44
C PRO A 64 19.54 11.37 12.59
N LYS A 65 20.18 10.22 12.74
CA LYS A 65 20.05 9.38 13.94
C LYS A 65 20.69 10.14 15.10
N GLY A 66 19.89 10.93 15.80
CA GLY A 66 20.26 11.54 17.08
C GLY A 66 20.46 10.48 18.14
#